data_AF-A0AAE1CPZ4-F1
#
_entry.id   AF-A0AAE1CPZ4-F1
#
_cell.length_a   1.000
_cell.length_b   1.000
_cell.length_c   1.000
_cell.angle_alpha   90.00
_cell.angle_beta   90.00
_cell.angle_gamma   90.00
#
_symmetry.space_group_name_H-M   'P 1'
#
loop_
_entity.id
_entity.type
_entity.pdbx_description
1 polymer ?
#
loop_
_entity_poly.entity_id
_entity_poly.type
_entity_poly.pdbx_seq_one_letter_code
_entity_poly.pdbx_strand_id
1 'polypeptide(L)'
;MLGPAQTQSSGCPVLVKVVSEKCLTGGQFVYRLTKIILEYNHDVSESTFKAYPENRRPILTEGVQSLLNCSSVSSLDVRLHVEQTQGKTLLQSDVKKFEAKA
;
A
#
# COMPACT_ATOMS: atom_id res chain seq x y z
N MET A 1 33.35 15.12 -13.71
CA MET A 1 33.23 14.16 -12.60
C MET A 1 32.20 14.71 -11.64
N LEU A 2 31.09 14.01 -11.40
CA LEU A 2 30.08 14.39 -10.40
C LEU A 2 30.03 13.28 -9.35
N GLY A 3 30.15 13.70 -8.08
CA GLY A 3 30.32 12.84 -6.89
C GLY A 3 29.05 12.10 -6.45
N PRO A 4 29.09 11.44 -5.28
CA PRO A 4 28.08 10.46 -4.88
C PRO A 4 26.72 11.11 -4.62
N ALA A 5 25.65 10.46 -5.08
CA ALA A 5 24.28 10.90 -4.90
C ALA A 5 23.89 10.87 -3.40
N GLN A 6 23.50 12.04 -2.90
CA GLN A 6 22.93 12.24 -1.56
C GLN A 6 21.48 11.77 -1.51
N THR A 7 21.06 11.33 -0.31
CA THR A 7 19.71 10.91 0.05
C THR A 7 18.65 11.89 -0.48
N GLN A 8 17.83 11.48 -1.45
CA GLN A 8 16.61 12.23 -1.77
C GLN A 8 15.50 11.80 -0.80
N SER A 9 15.27 12.62 0.22
CA SER A 9 13.93 12.73 0.81
C SER A 9 13.01 13.11 -0.35
N SER A 10 12.26 12.16 -0.86
CA SER A 10 11.21 12.45 -1.81
C SER A 10 10.12 13.19 -1.05
N GLY A 11 10.23 14.52 -1.02
CA GLY A 11 9.17 15.42 -0.62
C GLY A 11 8.05 15.36 -1.65
N CYS A 12 7.36 14.23 -1.75
CA CYS A 12 6.07 14.16 -2.41
C CYS A 12 5.00 14.47 -1.36
N PRO A 13 4.57 15.73 -1.21
CA PRO A 13 3.35 16.00 -0.47
C PRO A 13 2.19 15.43 -1.27
N VAL A 14 1.73 14.24 -0.90
CA VAL A 14 0.43 13.74 -1.38
C VAL A 14 -0.61 14.70 -0.84
N LEU A 15 -1.29 15.40 -1.72
CA LEU A 15 -2.32 16.32 -1.31
C LEU A 15 -3.64 15.56 -1.23
N VAL A 16 -4.13 15.39 -0.01
CA VAL A 16 -5.39 14.69 0.27
C VAL A 16 -6.50 15.72 0.38
N LYS A 17 -7.38 15.79 -0.63
CA LYS A 17 -8.62 16.58 -0.54
C LYS A 17 -9.76 15.66 -0.15
N VAL A 18 -10.45 16.02 0.93
CA VAL A 18 -11.64 15.32 1.40
C VAL A 18 -12.84 16.19 1.11
N VAL A 19 -13.78 15.67 0.33
CA VAL A 19 -15.09 16.31 0.11
C VAL A 19 -16.07 15.67 1.09
N SER A 20 -16.70 16.51 1.90
CA SER A 20 -17.73 16.09 2.85
C SER A 20 -19.02 16.85 2.60
N GLU A 21 -20.13 16.17 2.85
CA GLU A 21 -21.46 16.75 2.85
C GLU A 21 -22.01 16.76 4.27
N LYS A 22 -22.61 17.88 4.68
CA LYS A 22 -23.28 17.97 5.97
C LYS A 22 -24.68 17.39 5.84
N CYS A 23 -24.95 16.28 6.52
CA CYS A 23 -26.24 15.60 6.52
C CYS A 23 -26.84 15.60 7.93
N LEU A 24 -28.17 15.53 8.05
CA LEU A 24 -28.83 15.27 9.32
C LEU A 24 -29.15 13.78 9.41
N THR A 25 -28.65 13.09 10.43
CA THR A 25 -28.92 11.67 10.67
C THR A 25 -29.29 11.48 12.13
N GLY A 26 -30.51 10.97 12.40
CA GLY A 26 -31.00 10.78 13.78
C GLY A 26 -31.10 12.09 14.59
N GLY A 27 -31.36 13.22 13.94
CA GLY A 27 -31.41 14.54 14.60
C GLY A 27 -30.04 15.18 14.89
N GLN A 28 -28.94 14.52 14.51
CA GLN A 28 -27.58 15.06 14.65
C GLN A 28 -27.00 15.42 13.28
N PHE A 29 -26.23 16.50 13.23
CA PHE A 29 -25.47 16.84 12.02
C PHE A 29 -24.21 15.97 11.94
N VAL A 30 -24.09 15.23 10.83
CA VAL A 30 -22.96 14.34 10.54
C VAL A 30 -22.34 14.78 9.22
N TYR A 31 -21.01 14.85 9.17
CA TYR A 31 -20.29 15.05 7.91
C TYR A 31 -20.05 13.69 7.26
N ARG A 32 -20.74 13.42 6.14
CA ARG A 32 -20.50 12.22 5.34
C ARG A 32 -19.37 12.51 4.36
N LEU A 33 -18.31 11.71 4.40
CA LEU A 33 -17.26 11.77 3.40
C LEU A 33 -17.79 11.20 2.09
N THR A 34 -17.84 12.01 1.04
CA THR A 34 -18.38 11.61 -0.26
C THR A 34 -17.27 11.33 -1.26
N LYS A 35 -16.11 11.97 -1.11
CA LYS A 35 -14.97 11.78 -2.02
C LYS A 35 -13.64 12.02 -1.32
N ILE A 36 -12.66 11.19 -1.64
CA ILE A 36 -11.25 11.43 -1.31
C ILE A 36 -10.51 11.57 -2.64
N ILE A 37 -9.77 12.66 -2.80
CA ILE A 37 -8.95 12.93 -3.99
C ILE A 37 -7.49 12.96 -3.54
N LEU A 38 -6.66 12.18 -4.22
CA LEU A 38 -5.22 12.15 -4.03
C LEU A 38 -4.57 12.83 -5.25
N GLU A 39 -3.90 13.95 -5.01
CA GLU A 39 -3.13 14.66 -6.03
C GLU A 39 -1.63 14.45 -5.78
N TYR A 40 -0.95 14.02 -6.84
CA TYR A 40 0.51 13.86 -6.87
C TYR A 40 1.07 14.92 -7.82
N ASN A 41 2.19 15.53 -7.44
CA ASN A 41 2.91 16.50 -8.28
C ASN A 41 3.80 15.84 -9.35
N HIS A 42 3.68 14.52 -9.50
CA HIS A 42 4.46 13.70 -10.42
C HIS A 42 3.62 12.51 -10.88
N ASP A 43 3.95 11.95 -12.04
CA ASP A 43 3.30 10.72 -12.49
C ASP A 43 3.63 9.57 -11.55
N VAL A 44 2.59 8.88 -11.09
CA VAL A 44 2.75 7.69 -10.25
C VAL A 44 3.30 6.57 -11.13
N SER A 45 4.62 6.52 -11.22
CA SER A 45 5.34 5.53 -12.01
C SER A 45 5.51 4.21 -11.24
N GLU A 46 5.67 3.11 -11.96
CA GLU A 46 6.01 1.81 -11.36
C GLU A 46 7.32 1.90 -10.55
N SER A 47 8.27 2.74 -10.97
CA SER A 47 9.50 3.03 -10.21
C SER A 47 9.22 3.69 -8.87
N THR A 48 8.30 4.65 -8.81
CA THR A 48 7.84 5.28 -7.56
C THR A 48 7.23 4.22 -6.65
N PHE A 49 6.32 3.40 -7.17
CA PHE A 49 5.72 2.30 -6.42
C PHE A 49 6.78 1.34 -5.86
N LYS A 50 7.82 0.99 -6.65
CA LYS A 50 8.94 0.12 -6.24
C LYS A 50 9.83 0.75 -5.16
N ALA A 51 9.94 2.08 -5.09
CA ALA A 51 10.79 2.78 -4.14
C ALA A 51 10.25 2.79 -2.69
N TYR A 52 8.94 2.67 -2.48
CA TYR A 52 8.31 2.74 -1.15
C TYR A 52 7.72 1.39 -0.69
N PRO A 53 8.54 0.50 -0.09
CA PRO A 53 8.08 -0.81 0.38
C PRO A 53 7.01 -0.73 1.49
N GLU A 54 6.93 0.36 2.24
CA GLU A 54 5.91 0.60 3.26
C GLU A 54 4.48 0.63 2.70
N ASN A 55 4.31 1.10 1.46
CA ASN A 55 3.01 1.15 0.79
C ASN A 55 2.55 -0.25 0.34
N ARG A 56 3.50 -1.17 0.16
CA ARG A 56 3.31 -2.55 -0.28
C ARG A 56 3.17 -3.52 0.88
N ARG A 57 3.38 -3.10 2.13
CA ARG A 57 3.37 -4.04 3.27
C ARG A 57 1.96 -4.62 3.49
N PRO A 58 1.81 -5.96 3.46
CA PRO A 58 0.53 -6.59 3.75
C PRO A 58 0.31 -6.71 5.25
N ILE A 59 -0.94 -6.93 5.65
CA ILE A 59 -1.28 -7.34 7.00
C ILE A 59 -1.03 -8.84 7.09
N LEU A 60 -0.17 -9.26 8.02
CA LEU A 60 0.11 -10.67 8.28
C LEU A 60 -1.02 -11.27 9.13
N THR A 61 -2.13 -11.59 8.48
CA THR A 61 -3.22 -12.36 9.10
C THR A 61 -2.79 -13.82 9.26
N GLU A 62 -3.47 -14.57 10.13
CA GLU A 62 -3.21 -16.01 10.32
C GLU A 62 -3.26 -16.80 9.00
N GLY A 63 -4.19 -16.44 8.11
CA GLY A 63 -4.28 -17.05 6.77
C GLY A 63 -3.06 -16.75 5.89
N VAL A 64 -2.61 -15.49 5.85
CA VAL A 64 -1.40 -15.11 5.09
C VAL A 64 -0.14 -15.76 5.66
N GLN A 65 -0.04 -15.82 6.99
CA GLN A 65 1.08 -16.48 7.68
C GLN A 65 1.11 -17.98 7.39
N SER A 66 -0.06 -18.63 7.37
CA SER A 66 -0.19 -20.05 7.03
C SER A 66 0.23 -20.34 5.60
N LEU A 67 -0.13 -19.46 4.65
CA LEU A 67 0.29 -19.57 3.25
C LEU A 67 1.81 -19.37 3.10
N LEU A 68 2.39 -18.41 3.80
CA LEU A 68 3.84 -18.17 3.80
C LEU A 68 4.64 -19.36 4.36
N ASN A 69 4.07 -20.09 5.33
CA ASN A 69 4.72 -21.24 5.96
C ASN A 69 4.50 -22.56 5.20
N CYS A 70 3.68 -22.55 4.15
CA CYS A 70 3.34 -23.75 3.39
C CYS A 70 4.29 -23.92 2.20
N SER A 71 5.18 -24.90 2.26
CA SER A 71 6.20 -25.14 1.23
C SER A 71 5.64 -25.53 -0.15
N SER A 72 4.39 -25.97 -0.21
CA SER A 72 3.69 -26.29 -1.48
C SER A 72 3.03 -25.08 -2.13
N VAL A 73 2.91 -23.96 -1.43
CA VAL A 73 2.31 -22.72 -1.95
C VAL A 73 3.40 -21.87 -2.57
N SER A 74 3.21 -21.45 -3.82
CA SER A 74 4.19 -20.62 -4.48
C SER A 74 4.11 -19.16 -4.00
N SER A 75 5.24 -18.46 -4.02
CA SER A 75 5.27 -17.00 -3.76
C SER A 75 4.31 -16.18 -4.64
N LEU A 76 3.98 -16.68 -5.83
CA LEU A 76 3.00 -16.06 -6.72
C LEU A 76 1.58 -16.18 -6.17
N ASP A 77 1.22 -17.34 -5.63
CA ASP A 77 -0.11 -17.59 -5.05
C ASP A 77 -0.32 -16.77 -3.78
N VAL A 78 0.70 -16.67 -2.93
CA VAL A 78 0.66 -15.78 -1.74
C VAL A 78 0.43 -14.34 -2.17
N ARG A 79 1.14 -13.86 -3.20
CA ARG A 79 0.94 -12.51 -3.74
C ARG A 79 -0.51 -12.32 -4.21
N LEU A 80 -1.00 -13.21 -5.06
CA LEU A 80 -2.35 -13.11 -5.62
C LEU A 80 -3.41 -13.12 -4.53
N HIS A 81 -3.25 -13.97 -3.50
CA HIS A 81 -4.15 -14.02 -2.36
C HIS A 81 -4.19 -12.69 -1.62
N VAL A 82 -3.04 -12.09 -1.32
CA VAL A 82 -2.96 -10.78 -0.65
C VAL A 82 -3.56 -9.67 -1.52
N GLU A 83 -3.31 -9.68 -2.83
CA GLU A 83 -3.87 -8.70 -3.76
C GLU A 83 -5.40 -8.77 -3.79
N GLN A 84 -5.96 -9.98 -3.84
CA GLN A 84 -7.41 -10.20 -3.87
C GLN A 84 -8.11 -9.90 -2.55
N THR A 85 -7.48 -10.24 -1.42
CA THR A 85 -8.11 -10.14 -0.10
C THR A 85 -7.87 -8.81 0.60
N GLN A 86 -6.73 -8.16 0.34
CA GLN A 86 -6.32 -6.92 1.03
C GLN A 86 -6.20 -5.72 0.08
N GLY A 87 -6.33 -5.92 -1.23
CA GLY A 87 -6.14 -4.85 -2.21
C GLY A 87 -4.71 -4.29 -2.22
N LYS A 88 -3.73 -5.10 -1.78
CA LYS A 88 -2.32 -4.70 -1.66
C LYS A 88 -1.49 -5.34 -2.76
N THR A 89 -0.93 -4.51 -3.63
CA THR A 89 0.02 -4.96 -4.66
C THR A 89 1.38 -5.24 -4.04
N LEU A 90 1.95 -6.41 -4.34
CA LEU A 90 3.26 -6.82 -3.83
C LEU A 90 4.24 -7.06 -4.99
N LEU A 91 5.53 -6.80 -4.74
CA LEU A 91 6.57 -7.36 -5.57
C LEU A 91 6.88 -8.78 -5.13
N GLN A 92 7.35 -9.62 -6.05
CA GLN A 92 7.78 -10.98 -5.70
C GLN A 92 8.91 -10.99 -4.67
N SER A 93 9.78 -9.97 -4.68
CA SER A 93 10.83 -9.76 -3.68
C SER A 93 10.29 -9.44 -2.29
N ASP A 94 9.06 -8.91 -2.19
CA ASP A 94 8.45 -8.60 -0.90
C ASP A 94 8.02 -9.90 -0.21
N VAL A 95 7.42 -10.84 -0.95
CA VAL A 95 7.00 -12.16 -0.45
C VAL A 95 8.16 -12.93 0.18
N LYS A 96 9.30 -13.01 -0.54
CA LYS A 96 10.52 -13.69 -0.06
C LYS A 96 11.09 -13.10 1.23
N LYS A 97 10.92 -11.79 1.47
CA LYS A 97 11.37 -11.14 2.71
C LYS A 97 10.50 -11.52 3.91
N PHE A 98 9.24 -11.89 3.67
CA PHE A 98 8.33 -12.35 4.72
C PHE A 98 8.58 -13.82 5.07
N GLU A 99 8.90 -14.67 4.08
CA GLU A 99 9.32 -16.06 4.30
C GLU A 99 10.55 -16.14 5.23
N ALA A 100 11.52 -15.23 5.08
CA ALA A 100 12.73 -15.22 5.90
C ALA A 100 12.54 -14.72 7.35
N LYS A 101 11.34 -14.27 7.73
CA LYS A 101 11.01 -13.72 9.06
C LYS A 101 9.91 -14.51 9.79
N ALA A 102 9.35 -15.52 9.16
CA ALA A 102 8.37 -16.44 9.76
C ALA A 102 9.11 -17.62 10.41
#